data_AF-A0A2H5UX65-F1
#
_entry.id   AF-A0A2H5UX65-F1
#
_cell.length_a   1.000
_cell.length_b   1.000
_cell.length_c   1.000
_cell.angle_alpha   90.00
_cell.angle_beta   90.00
_cell.angle_gamma   90.00
#
_symmetry.space_group_name_H-M   'P 1'
#
loop_
_entity.id
_entity.type
_entity.pdbx_description
1 polymer ?
#
loop_
_entity_poly.entity_id
_entity_poly.type
_entity_poly.pdbx_seq_one_letter_code
_entity_poly.pdbx_strand_id
1 'polypeptide(L)'
;MVSCPVCGERVPYSLLRVETPRCSKGHELGLWVMCGNRESSHIYLRRGESSCPVCSDGGWKKVERGTPVKCLNMSGGRPCLYPSYLWLVDGPPCHLNHLSVIVVDDSRRT
;
A
#
# COMPACT_ATOMS: atom_id res chain seq x y z
N MET A 1 -0.11 1.30 12.07
CA MET A 1 1.29 0.99 12.44
C MET A 1 1.60 -0.41 11.95
N VAL A 2 2.86 -0.68 11.61
CA VAL A 2 3.35 -2.00 11.21
C VAL A 2 4.47 -2.40 12.17
N SER A 3 4.42 -3.62 12.69
CA SER A 3 5.48 -4.14 13.58
C SER A 3 6.69 -4.61 12.78
N CYS A 4 7.90 -4.26 13.21
CA CYS A 4 9.14 -4.77 12.64
C CYS A 4 9.24 -6.28 12.92
N PRO A 5 9.48 -7.13 11.90
CA PRO A 5 9.56 -8.58 12.11
C PRO A 5 10.84 -9.00 12.85
N VAL A 6 11.86 -8.14 12.90
CA VAL A 6 13.16 -8.44 13.54
C VAL A 6 13.18 -7.99 14.99
N CYS A 7 12.81 -6.73 15.28
CA CYS A 7 12.94 -6.14 16.61
C CYS A 7 11.61 -5.79 17.30
N GLY A 8 10.46 -6.06 16.66
CA GLY A 8 9.12 -5.80 17.23
C GLY A 8 8.69 -4.33 17.27
N GLU A 9 9.56 -3.39 16.91
CA GLU A 9 9.25 -1.95 16.90
C GLU A 9 8.05 -1.60 16.02
N ARG A 10 7.14 -0.75 16.51
CA ARG A 10 5.95 -0.33 15.78
C ARG A 10 6.23 0.92 14.96
N VAL A 11 6.18 0.80 13.65
CA VAL A 11 6.47 1.89 12.71
C VAL A 11 5.16 2.49 12.17
N PRO A 12 4.95 3.81 12.26
CA PRO A 12 3.75 4.46 11.71
C PRO A 12 3.74 4.40 10.18
N TYR A 13 2.56 4.26 9.58
CA TYR A 13 2.39 4.13 8.12
C TYR A 13 2.93 5.33 7.35
N SER A 14 2.96 6.52 7.96
CA SER A 14 3.54 7.73 7.38
C SER A 14 5.03 7.58 7.05
N LEU A 15 5.79 6.83 7.85
CA LEU A 15 7.22 6.59 7.65
C LEU A 15 7.51 5.44 6.68
N LEU A 16 6.49 4.69 6.27
CA LEU A 16 6.65 3.54 5.36
C LEU A 16 6.60 3.95 3.88
N ARG A 17 6.38 5.23 3.56
CA ARG A 17 6.23 5.73 2.19
C ARG A 17 7.58 6.01 1.53
N VAL A 18 8.42 4.98 1.49
CA VAL A 18 9.69 4.95 0.80
C VAL A 18 9.79 3.63 0.05
N GLU A 19 10.70 3.54 -0.92
CA GLU A 19 10.85 2.33 -1.74
C GLU A 19 11.14 1.09 -0.91
N THR A 20 11.98 1.25 0.13
CA THR A 20 12.38 0.16 1.03
C THR A 20 12.11 0.59 2.47
N PRO A 21 10.89 0.34 2.99
CA PRO A 21 10.54 0.75 4.35
C PRO A 21 11.39 0.05 5.39
N ARG A 22 11.93 0.81 6.34
CA ARG A 22 12.80 0.32 7.42
C ARG A 22 12.32 0.84 8.78
N CYS A 23 12.60 0.10 9.85
CA CYS A 23 12.44 0.64 11.21
C CYS A 23 13.59 1.60 11.56
N SER A 24 13.51 2.27 12.73
CA SER A 24 14.56 3.20 13.17
C SER A 24 15.94 2.53 13.34
N LYS A 25 15.95 1.21 13.58
CA LYS A 25 17.18 0.39 13.65
C LYS A 25 17.68 -0.11 12.29
N GLY A 26 17.04 0.27 11.19
CA GLY A 26 17.48 -0.06 9.83
C GLY A 26 17.02 -1.43 9.29
N HIS A 27 16.24 -2.21 10.04
CA HIS A 27 15.70 -3.48 9.54
C HIS A 27 14.60 -3.26 8.50
N GLU A 28 14.64 -4.01 7.40
CA GLU A 28 13.62 -3.95 6.36
C GLU A 28 12.27 -4.48 6.86
N LEU A 29 11.22 -3.77 6.49
CA LEU A 29 9.86 -4.05 6.93
C LEU A 29 9.03 -4.78 5.87
N GLY A 30 9.50 -4.83 4.63
CA GLY A 30 8.82 -5.48 3.51
C GLY A 30 9.03 -4.73 2.20
N LEU A 31 8.33 -5.20 1.17
CA LEU A 31 8.33 -4.62 -0.17
C LEU A 31 6.93 -4.12 -0.51
N TRP A 32 6.82 -2.90 -1.06
CA TRP A 32 5.56 -2.42 -1.61
C TRP A 32 5.25 -3.13 -2.93
N VAL A 33 4.12 -3.81 -2.95
CA VAL A 33 3.65 -4.58 -4.10
C VAL A 33 2.20 -4.29 -4.38
N MET A 34 1.77 -4.56 -5.61
CA MET A 34 0.37 -4.62 -6.01
C MET A 34 -0.05 -6.06 -6.26
N CYS A 35 -1.27 -6.42 -5.85
CA CYS A 35 -1.84 -7.74 -6.16
C CYS A 35 -2.28 -7.84 -7.63
N GLY A 36 -2.44 -9.06 -8.14
CA GLY A 36 -2.80 -9.33 -9.54
C GLY A 36 -4.30 -9.36 -9.86
N ASN A 37 -5.18 -9.00 -8.92
CA ASN A 37 -6.63 -9.03 -9.12
C ASN A 37 -7.05 -8.18 -10.34
N ARG A 38 -7.87 -8.77 -11.22
CA ARG A 38 -8.32 -8.21 -12.50
C ARG A 38 -9.29 -7.03 -12.35
N GLU A 39 -10.04 -6.97 -11.25
CA GLU A 39 -11.03 -5.90 -11.04
C GLU A 39 -10.43 -4.65 -10.37
N SER A 40 -9.47 -4.85 -9.47
CA SER A 40 -8.76 -3.77 -8.78
C SER A 40 -7.44 -4.26 -8.22
N SER A 41 -6.34 -3.59 -8.58
CA SER A 41 -5.01 -3.91 -8.04
C SER A 41 -4.78 -3.15 -6.74
N HIS A 42 -4.61 -3.87 -5.63
CA HIS A 42 -4.38 -3.31 -4.29
C HIS A 42 -2.90 -3.22 -3.96
N ILE A 43 -2.46 -2.08 -3.45
CA ILE A 43 -1.11 -1.89 -2.93
C ILE A 43 -1.05 -2.29 -1.46
N TYR A 44 -0.07 -3.12 -1.12
CA TYR A 44 0.20 -3.56 0.25
C TYR A 44 1.69 -3.79 0.48
N LEU A 45 2.08 -3.82 1.76
CA LEU A 45 3.45 -4.13 2.17
C LEU A 45 3.59 -5.64 2.33
N ARG A 46 4.20 -6.31 1.35
CA ARG A 46 4.43 -7.76 1.36
C ARG A 46 5.61 -8.14 2.24
N ARG A 47 5.47 -9.26 2.94
CA ARG A 47 6.49 -9.88 3.80
C ARG A 47 6.54 -11.38 3.54
N GLY A 48 7.67 -11.89 3.06
CA GLY A 48 7.79 -13.29 2.68
C GLY A 48 6.67 -13.67 1.71
N GLU A 49 6.02 -14.80 1.94
CA GLU A 49 4.93 -15.34 1.11
C GLU A 49 3.52 -14.79 1.45
N SER A 50 3.43 -13.58 2.01
CA SER A 50 2.11 -13.01 2.36
C SER A 50 1.28 -12.68 1.12
N SER A 51 0.03 -13.13 1.10
CA SER A 51 -0.99 -12.74 0.12
C SER A 51 -1.52 -11.33 0.37
N CYS A 52 -2.24 -10.79 -0.63
CA CYS A 52 -2.93 -9.52 -0.49
C CYS A 52 -3.95 -9.56 0.67
N PRO A 53 -3.90 -8.63 1.64
CA PRO A 53 -4.83 -8.61 2.77
C PRO A 53 -6.26 -8.22 2.38
N VAL A 54 -6.49 -7.75 1.15
CA VAL A 54 -7.80 -7.27 0.67
C VAL A 54 -8.52 -8.33 -0.15
N CYS A 55 -7.86 -8.88 -1.17
CA CYS A 55 -8.48 -9.86 -2.09
C CYS A 55 -7.90 -11.27 -1.97
N SER A 56 -7.01 -11.51 -0.99
CA SER A 56 -6.35 -12.80 -0.74
C SER A 56 -5.54 -13.37 -1.91
N ASP A 57 -5.35 -12.60 -2.98
CA ASP A 57 -4.55 -12.99 -4.15
C ASP A 57 -3.08 -13.20 -3.75
N GLY A 58 -2.53 -14.34 -4.16
CA GLY A 58 -1.11 -14.68 -3.94
C GLY A 58 -0.18 -14.08 -5.00
N GLY A 59 -0.75 -13.64 -6.13
CA GLY A 59 -0.02 -12.93 -7.17
C GLY A 59 0.39 -11.53 -6.73
N TRP A 60 1.61 -11.13 -7.08
CA TRP A 60 2.06 -9.78 -6.80
C TRP A 60 3.06 -9.29 -7.83
N LYS A 61 3.12 -7.96 -7.99
CA LYS A 61 4.13 -7.25 -8.76
C LYS A 61 4.64 -6.06 -7.97
N LYS A 62 5.91 -5.71 -8.11
CA LYS A 62 6.46 -4.50 -7.48
C LYS A 62 5.72 -3.27 -8.02
N VAL A 63 5.36 -2.33 -7.15
CA VAL A 63 4.76 -1.06 -7.57
C VAL A 63 5.85 -0.09 -7.99
N GLU A 64 5.70 0.52 -9.14
CA GLU A 64 6.62 1.55 -9.61
C GLU A 64 6.31 2.90 -8.98
N ARG A 65 7.35 3.69 -8.69
CA ARG A 65 7.19 5.09 -8.30
C ARG A 65 6.44 5.82 -9.42
N GLY A 66 5.49 6.67 -9.06
CA GLY A 66 4.65 7.40 -10.02
C GLY A 66 3.40 6.64 -10.48
N THR A 67 3.19 5.39 -10.03
CA THR A 67 1.95 4.65 -10.31
C THR A 67 0.74 5.46 -9.84
N PRO A 68 -0.25 5.75 -10.70
CA PRO A 68 -1.49 6.41 -10.28
C PRO A 68 -2.29 5.52 -9.35
N VAL A 69 -2.68 6.06 -8.21
CA VAL A 69 -3.34 5.31 -7.14
C VAL A 69 -4.42 6.14 -6.45
N LYS A 70 -5.35 5.46 -5.80
CA LYS A 70 -6.44 6.07 -5.04
C LYS A 70 -6.62 5.36 -3.70
N CYS A 71 -7.01 6.11 -2.68
CA CYS A 71 -7.36 5.56 -1.37
C CYS A 71 -8.84 5.13 -1.37
N LEU A 72 -9.14 3.96 -0.82
CA LEU A 72 -10.48 3.45 -0.55
C LEU A 72 -10.61 3.17 0.95
N ASN A 73 -11.77 3.45 1.54
CA ASN A 73 -12.05 3.11 2.92
C ASN A 73 -12.83 1.79 2.92
N MET A 74 -12.34 0.78 3.65
CA MET A 74 -13.04 -0.51 3.76
C MET A 74 -14.37 -0.42 4.52
N SER A 75 -14.59 0.66 5.29
CA SER A 75 -15.83 0.86 6.06
C SER A 75 -16.94 1.42 5.17
N GLY A 76 -17.67 0.55 4.47
CA GLY A 76 -18.99 0.87 3.90
C GLY A 76 -19.09 0.99 2.38
N GLY A 77 -18.10 0.51 1.61
CA GLY A 77 -18.20 0.40 0.15
C GLY A 77 -18.31 1.72 -0.62
N ARG A 78 -18.12 2.86 0.05
CA ARG A 78 -18.12 4.18 -0.61
C ARG A 78 -16.70 4.56 -1.02
N PRO A 79 -16.48 4.95 -2.29
CA PRO A 79 -15.17 5.43 -2.72
C PRO A 79 -14.79 6.65 -1.90
N CYS A 80 -13.54 6.71 -1.41
CA CYS A 80 -13.07 7.94 -0.79
C CYS A 80 -13.15 9.06 -1.83
N LEU A 81 -13.60 10.24 -1.39
CA LEU A 81 -13.64 11.46 -2.20
C LEU A 81 -12.24 12.02 -2.54
N TYR A 82 -11.17 11.39 -2.05
CA TYR A 82 -9.81 11.84 -2.31
C TYR A 82 -9.45 11.65 -3.79
N PRO A 83 -8.78 12.65 -4.40
CA PRO A 83 -8.29 12.54 -5.77
C PRO A 83 -7.21 11.46 -5.87
N SER A 84 -7.02 10.97 -7.09
CA SER A 84 -5.90 10.09 -7.43
C SER A 84 -4.58 10.84 -7.24
N TYR A 85 -3.53 10.09 -6.91
CA TYR A 85 -2.20 10.61 -6.63
C TYR A 85 -1.13 9.66 -7.18
N LEU A 86 0.10 10.13 -7.24
CA LEU A 86 1.25 9.41 -7.76
C LEU A 86 2.00 8.72 -6.62
N TRP A 87 2.10 7.39 -6.70
CA TRP A 87 2.74 6.55 -5.69
C TRP A 87 4.19 6.98 -5.40
N LEU A 88 4.51 7.25 -4.13
CA LEU A 88 5.84 7.71 -3.66
C LEU A 88 6.35 9.02 -4.32
N VAL A 89 5.48 9.77 -4.99
CA VAL A 89 5.78 11.09 -5.56
C VAL A 89 4.99 12.16 -4.82
N ASP A 90 3.68 11.96 -4.68
CA ASP A 90 2.81 12.91 -4.00
C ASP A 90 2.83 12.72 -2.47
N GLY A 91 2.66 13.84 -1.75
CA GLY A 91 2.48 13.86 -0.30
C GLY A 91 1.28 13.04 0.17
N PRO A 92 1.08 12.82 1.49
CA PRO A 92 0.21 11.76 1.97
C PRO A 92 -1.25 11.96 1.56
N PRO A 93 -1.81 11.07 0.71
CA PRO A 93 -3.24 11.00 0.48
C PRO A 93 -3.83 10.14 1.58
N CYS A 94 -4.91 10.67 2.15
CA CYS A 94 -5.70 10.14 3.25
C CYS A 94 -4.87 9.73 4.50
N HIS A 95 -5.55 9.59 5.63
CA HIS A 95 -4.95 9.31 6.95
C HIS A 95 -4.36 7.89 7.11
N LEU A 96 -3.93 7.23 6.02
CA LEU A 96 -3.49 5.81 5.91
C LEU A 96 -3.48 5.08 7.25
N ASN A 97 -4.66 4.62 7.62
CA ASN A 97 -4.85 3.77 8.78
C ASN A 97 -5.01 2.33 8.30
N HIS A 98 -5.16 1.40 9.24
CA HIS A 98 -5.34 -0.03 8.96
C HIS A 98 -6.65 -0.36 8.21
N LEU A 99 -7.52 0.62 7.98
CA LEU A 99 -8.79 0.49 7.23
C LEU A 99 -8.71 1.13 5.83
N SER A 100 -7.59 1.77 5.50
CA SER A 100 -7.36 2.39 4.20
C SER A 100 -6.75 1.37 3.25
N VAL A 101 -7.39 1.16 2.11
CA VAL A 101 -6.89 0.34 1.01
C VAL A 101 -6.40 1.26 -0.08
N ILE A 102 -5.24 0.99 -0.64
CA ILE A 102 -4.71 1.75 -1.77
C ILE A 102 -4.96 0.90 -3.01
N VAL A 103 -5.67 1.45 -3.98
CA VAL A 103 -5.89 0.82 -5.29
C VAL A 103 -5.11 1.55 -6.36
N VAL A 104 -4.62 0.82 -7.35
CA VAL A 104 -4.11 1.39 -8.59
C VAL A 104 -5.28 1.95 -9.38
N ASP A 105 -5.17 3.20 -9.79
CA ASP A 105 -6.21 3.91 -10.55
C ASP A 105 -5.98 3.68 -12.05
N ASP A 106 -6.70 2.73 -12.64
CA ASP A 106 -6.59 2.39 -14.06
C ASP A 106 -7.48 3.28 -14.97
N SER A 107 -8.13 4.30 -14.42
CA SER A 107 -9.03 5.20 -15.17
C SER A 107 -8.32 6.06 -16.22
N ARG A 108 -6.98 6.05 -16.25
CA ARG A 108 -6.16 6.78 -17.25
C ARG A 108 -5.66 5.91 -18.41
N ARG A 109 -6.09 4.64 -18.52
CA ARG A 109 -5.68 3.72 -19.60
C ARG A 109 -6.54 3.74 -20.86
N THR A 110 -7.50 4.67 -20.97
CA THR A 110 -8.32 4.89 -22.18
C THR A 110 -7.68 5.88 -23.13
#